data_AF-A0A316YKD8-F1
#
_entry.id   AF-A0A316YKD8-F1
#
_cell.length_a   1.000
_cell.length_b   1.000
_cell.length_c   1.000
_cell.angle_alpha   90.00
_cell.angle_beta   90.00
_cell.angle_gamma   90.00
#
_symmetry.space_group_name_H-M   'P 1'
#
loop_
_entity.id
_entity.type
_entity.pdbx_description
1 polymer ?
#
loop_
_entity_poly.entity_id
_entity_poly.type
_entity_poly.pdbx_seq_one_letter_code
_entity_poly.pdbx_strand_id
1 'polypeptide(L)' 'MRFLLVTLLAMASSTAVLGASMYEPRQADCSSYGEYEEYTGPCETSNCGASGTVCRNGQGCVVFPSFACPAKGCACTSY' A
#
# COMPACT_ATOMS: atom_id res chain seq x y z
N MET A 1 0.80 -67.00 -4.93
CA MET A 1 1.17 -66.09 -3.83
C MET A 1 1.97 -64.90 -4.37
N ARG A 2 1.35 -64.01 -5.15
CA ARG A 2 2.07 -62.94 -5.87
C ARG A 2 1.17 -61.72 -6.16
N PHE A 3 0.25 -61.43 -5.24
CA PHE A 3 -0.76 -60.38 -5.38
C PHE A 3 -1.00 -59.62 -4.07
N LEU A 4 0.01 -59.53 -3.20
CA LEU A 4 -0.12 -58.90 -1.87
C LEU A 4 0.87 -57.74 -1.64
N LEU A 5 1.48 -57.21 -2.69
CA LEU A 5 2.58 -56.24 -2.57
C LEU A 5 2.35 -54.92 -3.32
N VAL A 6 1.13 -54.64 -3.81
CA VAL A 6 0.89 -53.48 -4.69
C VAL A 6 -0.06 -52.43 -4.08
N THR A 7 -0.75 -52.70 -2.97
CA THR A 7 -1.89 -51.84 -2.54
C THR A 7 -1.68 -51.03 -1.25
N LEU A 8 -0.46 -50.95 -0.69
CA LEU A 8 -0.22 -50.26 0.59
C LEU A 8 0.65 -49.00 0.50
N LEU A 9 0.75 -48.39 -0.68
CA LEU A 9 1.55 -47.17 -0.91
C LEU A 9 0.72 -46.01 -1.47
N ALA A 10 -0.52 -45.85 -1.02
CA ALA A 10 -1.34 -44.70 -1.39
C ALA A 10 -1.84 -44.00 -0.13
N MET A 11 -1.76 -42.66 -0.14
CA MET A 11 -2.31 -41.72 0.83
C MET A 11 -1.40 -41.37 2.02
N ALA A 12 -0.24 -40.81 1.70
CA ALA A 12 0.35 -39.74 2.51
C ALA A 12 0.41 -38.46 1.67
N SER A 13 -0.74 -37.83 1.45
CA SER A 13 -0.81 -36.47 0.90
C SER A 13 -1.02 -35.50 2.04
N SER A 14 0.08 -34.93 2.53
CA SER A 14 0.12 -33.85 3.50
C SER A 14 -0.66 -32.65 2.98
N THR A 15 -1.79 -32.32 3.59
CA THR A 15 -2.45 -31.03 3.38
C THR A 15 -1.74 -29.98 4.23
N ALA A 16 -0.72 -29.33 3.65
CA ALA A 16 -0.20 -28.09 4.19
C ALA A 16 -1.28 -27.01 4.01
N VAL A 17 -2.04 -26.72 5.07
CA VAL A 17 -2.89 -25.53 5.11
C VAL A 17 -1.95 -24.33 5.17
N LEU A 18 -1.69 -23.74 4.01
CA LEU A 18 -1.09 -22.42 3.93
C LEU A 18 -2.08 -21.44 4.54
N GLY A 19 -1.83 -21.03 5.78
CA GLY A 19 -2.48 -19.88 6.38
C GLY A 19 -2.12 -18.65 5.56
N ALA A 20 -2.96 -18.32 4.58
CA ALA A 20 -2.96 -17.01 3.97
C ALA A 20 -3.39 -16.03 5.08
N SER A 21 -2.38 -15.45 5.75
CA SER A 21 -2.56 -14.24 6.53
C SER A 21 -3.15 -13.19 5.58
N MET A 22 -4.46 -13.01 5.63
CA MET A 22 -5.15 -11.89 5.00
C MET A 22 -4.52 -10.63 5.60
N TYR A 23 -3.53 -10.06 4.92
CA TYR A 23 -3.12 -8.69 5.18
C TYR A 23 -4.24 -7.83 4.60
N GLU A 24 -5.30 -7.66 5.38
CA GLU A 24 -6.31 -6.67 5.06
C GLU A 24 -5.61 -5.32 5.29
N PRO A 25 -5.29 -4.55 4.23
CA PRO A 25 -4.74 -3.23 4.45
C PRO A 25 -5.82 -2.49 5.24
N ARG A 26 -5.50 -2.06 6.47
CA ARG A 26 -6.36 -1.12 7.17
C ARG A 26 -6.51 0.08 6.24
N GLN A 27 -7.64 0.18 5.55
CA GLN A 27 -7.93 1.31 4.68
C GLN A 27 -7.80 2.54 5.55
N ALA A 28 -6.93 3.47 5.16
CA ALA A 28 -6.83 4.73 5.88
C ALA A 28 -8.18 5.44 5.77
N ASP A 29 -8.69 5.92 6.90
CA ASP A 29 -9.90 6.74 6.90
C ASP A 29 -9.57 8.12 6.33
N CYS A 30 -9.89 8.29 5.05
CA CYS A 30 -9.63 9.52 4.31
C CYS A 30 -10.75 10.57 4.48
N SER A 31 -11.81 10.27 5.26
CA SER A 31 -12.98 11.15 5.41
C SER A 31 -12.62 12.52 5.96
N SER A 32 -11.56 12.60 6.78
CA SER A 32 -11.02 13.85 7.33
C SER A 32 -10.46 14.81 6.28
N TYR A 33 -10.08 14.28 5.10
CA TYR A 33 -9.52 15.09 4.02
C TYR A 33 -10.58 15.64 3.08
N GLY A 34 -11.86 15.26 3.20
CA GLY A 34 -12.96 15.76 2.36
C GLY A 34 -13.04 15.16 0.95
N GLU A 35 -14.19 15.35 0.30
CA GLU A 35 -14.42 14.93 -1.09
C GLU A 35 -13.92 15.98 -2.08
N TYR A 36 -12.98 15.59 -2.95
CA TYR A 36 -12.52 16.37 -4.09
C TYR A 36 -11.69 15.50 -5.02
N GLU A 37 -11.50 16.00 -6.24
CA GLU A 37 -10.69 15.39 -7.29
C GLU A 37 -9.27 15.07 -6.81
N GLU A 38 -8.73 13.96 -7.30
CA GLU A 38 -7.37 13.55 -7.01
C GLU A 38 -6.37 14.53 -7.65
N TYR A 39 -5.40 14.98 -6.86
CA TYR A 39 -4.32 15.83 -7.35
C TYR A 39 -3.31 15.01 -8.16
N THR A 40 -3.18 15.33 -9.44
CA THR A 40 -2.26 14.66 -10.37
C THR A 40 -1.08 15.56 -10.80
N GLY A 41 -0.96 16.75 -10.22
CA GLY A 41 0.12 17.68 -10.52
C GLY A 41 1.46 17.26 -9.91
N PRO A 42 2.57 17.92 -10.26
CA PRO A 42 3.89 17.58 -9.72
C PRO A 42 4.05 18.08 -8.27
N CYS A 43 4.93 17.42 -7.52
CA CYS A 43 5.37 17.85 -6.17
C CYS A 43 6.79 18.42 -6.25
N GLU A 44 6.93 19.66 -6.71
CA GLU A 44 8.24 20.32 -6.88
C GLU A 44 8.59 21.19 -5.66
N THR A 45 9.84 21.17 -5.22
CA THR A 45 10.29 21.96 -4.06
C THR A 45 10.08 23.47 -4.25
N SER A 46 10.19 23.97 -5.48
CA SER A 46 9.97 25.36 -5.87
C SER A 46 8.49 25.73 -6.09
N ASN A 47 7.58 24.76 -6.08
CA ASN A 47 6.14 24.96 -6.31
C ASN A 47 5.35 23.78 -5.72
N CYS A 48 5.42 23.61 -4.40
CA CYS A 48 4.98 22.40 -3.74
C CYS A 48 3.45 22.32 -3.65
N GLY A 49 2.89 21.48 -4.52
CA GLY A 49 1.48 21.09 -4.50
C GLY A 49 0.53 22.13 -5.10
N ALA A 50 -0.77 21.89 -4.91
CA ALA A 50 -1.83 22.74 -5.44
C ALA A 50 -1.76 24.21 -4.96
N SER A 51 -1.21 24.46 -3.77
CA SER A 51 -1.10 25.80 -3.18
C SER A 51 0.10 26.61 -3.69
N GLY A 52 1.03 25.97 -4.39
CA GLY A 52 2.22 26.59 -4.96
C GLY A 52 3.25 27.13 -3.96
N THR A 53 3.41 26.43 -2.83
CA THR A 53 4.30 26.86 -1.75
C THR A 53 5.75 26.47 -2.01
N VAL A 54 6.72 27.36 -1.76
CA VAL A 54 8.16 27.00 -1.82
C VAL A 54 8.60 26.39 -0.48
N CYS A 55 9.17 25.18 -0.50
CA CYS A 55 9.69 24.55 0.71
C CYS A 55 11.03 25.18 1.13
N ARG A 56 11.27 25.28 2.44
CA ARG A 56 12.50 25.86 3.01
C ARG A 56 13.68 24.88 2.90
N ASN A 57 14.90 25.39 3.13
CA ASN A 57 16.09 24.53 3.26
C ASN A 57 15.88 23.48 4.37
N GLY A 58 16.20 22.22 4.06
CA GLY A 58 15.96 21.08 4.96
C GLY A 58 14.52 20.52 4.89
N GLN A 59 13.70 20.96 3.94
CA GLN A 59 12.37 20.42 3.68
C GLN A 59 12.28 19.79 2.29
N GLY A 60 11.51 18.71 2.16
CA GLY A 60 11.12 18.08 0.90
C GLY A 60 9.64 18.34 0.59
N CYS A 61 9.29 18.33 -0.70
CA CYS A 61 7.90 18.35 -1.14
C CYS A 61 7.40 16.92 -1.32
N VAL A 62 6.34 16.54 -0.59
CA VAL A 62 5.78 15.18 -0.64
C VAL A 62 4.27 15.21 -0.86
N VAL A 63 3.73 14.13 -1.40
CA VAL A 63 2.29 13.96 -1.61
C VAL A 63 1.56 14.05 -0.26
N PHE A 64 0.46 14.79 -0.25
CA PHE A 64 -0.44 14.93 0.87
C PHE A 64 -1.87 14.60 0.44
N PRO A 65 -2.67 13.89 1.25
CA PRO A 65 -2.29 13.15 2.46
C PRO A 65 -1.35 11.96 2.18
N SER A 66 -0.78 11.39 3.24
CA SER A 66 0.16 10.26 3.16
C SER A 66 -0.49 8.98 2.62
N PHE A 67 0.35 7.99 2.29
CA PHE A 67 -0.03 6.73 1.64
C PHE A 67 -1.31 6.11 2.22
N ALA A 68 -2.17 5.62 1.30
CA ALA A 68 -3.50 5.04 1.52
C ALA A 68 -4.71 5.98 1.38
N CYS A 69 -4.50 7.25 1.04
CA CYS A 69 -5.56 8.16 0.59
C CYS A 69 -5.25 8.71 -0.81
N PRO A 70 -6.28 9.01 -1.63
CA PRO A 70 -6.09 9.70 -2.90
C PRO A 70 -5.28 10.97 -2.68
N ALA A 71 -4.35 11.28 -3.58
CA ALA A 71 -3.56 12.49 -3.47
C ALA A 71 -4.47 13.72 -3.54
N LYS A 72 -4.19 14.69 -2.70
CA LYS A 72 -4.97 15.92 -2.58
C LYS A 72 -4.13 17.16 -2.88
N GLY A 73 -2.81 16.99 -2.86
CA GLY A 73 -1.84 18.00 -3.17
C GLY A 73 -0.46 17.51 -2.77
N CYS A 74 0.43 18.47 -2.56
CA CYS A 74 1.71 18.22 -1.92
C CYS A 74 1.88 19.19 -0.77
N ALA A 75 2.64 18.77 0.24
CA ALA A 75 2.99 19.57 1.38
C ALA A 75 4.50 19.51 1.62
N CYS A 76 5.04 20.59 2.17
CA CYS A 76 6.43 20.60 2.63
C CYS A 76 6.53 19.77 3.91
N THR A 77 7.36 18.74 3.88
CA THR A 77 7.78 17.97 5.06
C THR A 77 9.23 18.30 5.38
N SER A 78 9.61 18.24 6.65
CA SER A 78 11.02 18.19 7.01
C SER A 78 11.60 16.81 6.62
N TYR A 79 12.88 16.77 6.27
CA TYR A 79 13.64 15.52 6.18
C TYR A 79 13.89 14.91 7.56
#